data_AF-A0A843EKG0-F1
#
_entry.id   AF-A0A843EKG0-F1
#
_cell.length_a   1.000
_cell.length_b   1.000
_cell.length_c   1.000
_cell.angle_alpha   90.00
_cell.angle_beta   90.00
_cell.angle_gamma   90.00
#
_symmetry.space_group_name_H-M   'P 1'
#
loop_
_entity.id
_entity.type
_entity.pdbx_description
1 polymer ?
#
loop_
_entity_poly.entity_id
_entity_poly.type
_entity_poly.pdbx_seq_one_letter_code
_entity_poly.pdbx_strand_id
1 'polypeptide(L)'
;MTSDVYFTDFRNPLGSSMLDKMIKLAKKAGIDDIDFKDKFVAVKLTFGEWGNVAFVRHQFAKVLCDYIKSKGGMPFLTDCNTLYPG
;
A
#
# COMPACT_ATOMS: atom_id res chain seq x y z
N MET A 1 -15.40 -8.41 18.29
CA MET A 1 -14.72 -9.01 17.12
C MET A 1 -13.27 -8.55 17.15
N THR A 2 -12.31 -9.47 17.13
CA THR A 2 -10.87 -9.16 17.08
C THR A 2 -10.42 -9.22 15.63
N SER A 3 -9.71 -8.20 15.15
CA SER A 3 -9.13 -8.20 13.80
C SER A 3 -7.71 -8.75 13.83
N ASP A 4 -7.34 -9.53 12.81
CA ASP A 4 -5.97 -9.98 12.64
C ASP A 4 -5.06 -8.82 12.24
N VAL A 5 -3.90 -8.72 12.89
CA VAL A 5 -2.89 -7.69 12.63
C VAL A 5 -1.66 -8.33 12.03
N TYR A 6 -1.32 -7.93 10.81
CA TYR A 6 -0.12 -8.38 10.10
C TYR A 6 0.95 -7.30 10.17
N PHE A 7 2.15 -7.66 10.64
CA PHE A 7 3.29 -6.74 10.70
C PHE A 7 4.60 -7.47 10.36
N THR A 8 5.65 -6.69 10.09
CA THR A 8 6.99 -7.21 9.87
C THR A 8 8.04 -6.22 10.36
N ASP A 9 9.22 -6.71 10.72
CA ASP A 9 10.35 -5.86 11.12
C ASP A 9 11.05 -5.24 9.88
N PHE A 10 12.07 -4.41 10.13
CA PHE A 10 12.89 -3.81 9.06
C PHE A 10 14.09 -4.67 8.63
N ARG A 11 14.27 -5.86 9.19
CA ARG A 11 15.40 -6.73 8.87
C ARG A 11 15.10 -7.47 7.56
N ASN A 12 16.09 -7.53 6.67
CA ASN A 12 15.95 -8.20 5.38
C ASN A 12 17.14 -9.16 5.19
N PRO A 13 16.91 -10.45 4.89
CA PRO A 13 18.00 -11.32 4.43
C PRO A 13 18.54 -10.86 3.08
N LEU A 14 19.78 -11.27 2.77
CA LEU A 14 20.42 -11.02 1.48
C LEU A 14 19.52 -11.49 0.34
N GLY A 15 19.38 -10.64 -0.69
CA GLY A 15 18.51 -10.92 -1.84
C GLY A 15 17.02 -10.60 -1.63
N SER A 16 16.65 -9.95 -0.52
CA SER A 16 15.29 -9.44 -0.31
C SER A 16 15.28 -7.99 0.12
N SER A 17 14.20 -7.29 -0.18
CA SER A 17 13.99 -5.90 0.18
C SER A 17 12.76 -5.71 1.07
N MET A 18 12.70 -4.55 1.72
CA MET A 18 11.52 -4.12 2.48
C MET A 18 10.27 -4.02 1.59
N LEU A 19 10.44 -3.75 0.29
CA LEU A 19 9.37 -3.73 -0.70
C LEU A 19 8.81 -5.14 -0.97
N ASP A 20 9.69 -6.14 -1.07
CA ASP A 20 9.26 -7.54 -1.20
C ASP A 20 8.50 -8.01 0.04
N LYS A 21 8.97 -7.62 1.22
CA LYS A 21 8.28 -7.92 2.49
C LYS A 21 6.90 -7.27 2.54
N MET A 22 6.76 -6.04 2.05
CA MET A 22 5.47 -5.36 1.98
C MET A 22 4.46 -6.13 1.14
N ILE A 23 4.85 -6.62 -0.05
CA ILE A 23 3.96 -7.48 -0.87
C ILE A 23 3.66 -8.81 -0.20
N LYS A 24 4.65 -9.46 0.42
CA LYS A 24 4.42 -10.70 1.18
C LYS A 24 3.39 -10.48 2.30
N LEU A 25 3.46 -9.35 2.99
CA LEU A 25 2.52 -8.98 4.04
C LEU A 25 1.12 -8.73 3.47
N ALA A 26 1.01 -8.00 2.38
CA ALA A 26 -0.26 -7.74 1.70
C ALA A 26 -0.94 -9.04 1.23
N LYS A 27 -0.16 -9.97 0.65
CA LYS A 27 -0.62 -11.33 0.31
C LYS A 27 -1.14 -12.08 1.52
N LYS A 28 -0.38 -12.07 2.61
CA LYS A 28 -0.77 -12.74 3.85
C LYS A 28 -2.04 -12.13 4.46
N ALA A 29 -2.27 -10.83 4.26
CA ALA A 29 -3.47 -10.11 4.67
C ALA A 29 -4.68 -10.32 3.73
N GLY A 30 -4.56 -11.13 2.67
CA GLY A 30 -5.68 -11.48 1.79
C GLY A 30 -5.89 -10.56 0.60
N ILE A 31 -4.89 -9.78 0.18
CA ILE A 31 -5.02 -8.95 -1.04
C ILE A 31 -5.30 -9.80 -2.29
N ASP A 32 -4.88 -11.07 -2.30
CA ASP A 32 -5.13 -12.01 -3.40
C ASP A 32 -6.58 -12.47 -3.48
N ASP A 33 -7.36 -12.31 -2.41
CA ASP A 33 -8.78 -12.68 -2.37
C ASP A 33 -9.68 -11.57 -2.98
N ILE A 34 -9.10 -10.42 -3.32
CA ILE A 34 -9.79 -9.29 -3.92
C ILE A 34 -9.84 -9.47 -5.45
N ASP A 35 -11.04 -9.44 -6.01
CA ASP A 35 -11.22 -9.43 -7.47
C ASP A 35 -10.94 -8.05 -8.07
N PHE A 36 -9.75 -7.92 -8.67
CA PHE A 36 -9.26 -6.69 -9.30
C PHE A 36 -9.56 -6.56 -10.79
N LYS A 37 -9.99 -7.64 -11.46
CA LYS A 37 -10.00 -7.68 -12.93
C LYS A 37 -10.88 -6.59 -13.52
N ASP A 38 -10.30 -5.75 -14.38
CA ASP A 38 -10.97 -4.65 -15.09
C ASP A 38 -11.66 -3.62 -14.17
N LYS A 39 -11.19 -3.50 -12.91
CA LYS A 39 -11.76 -2.57 -11.91
C LYS A 39 -10.82 -1.44 -11.56
N PHE A 40 -11.40 -0.27 -11.31
CA PHE A 40 -10.71 0.83 -10.65
C PHE A 40 -10.47 0.49 -9.17
N VAL A 41 -9.24 0.68 -8.70
CA VAL A 41 -8.84 0.35 -7.33
C VAL A 41 -8.31 1.60 -6.64
N ALA A 42 -9.05 2.09 -5.65
CA ALA A 42 -8.60 3.19 -4.82
C ALA A 42 -7.53 2.70 -3.84
N VAL A 43 -6.30 3.19 -3.99
CA VAL A 43 -5.24 2.98 -3.00
C VAL A 43 -5.19 4.23 -2.13
N LYS A 44 -5.72 4.11 -0.92
CA LYS A 44 -5.75 5.20 0.05
C LYS A 44 -4.43 5.29 0.81
N LEU A 45 -3.82 6.46 0.81
CA LEU A 45 -2.65 6.77 1.63
C LEU A 45 -2.61 8.26 1.99
N THR A 46 -1.82 8.63 2.99
CA THR A 46 -1.51 10.01 3.31
C THR A 46 -0.37 10.51 2.42
N PHE A 47 -0.62 11.53 1.60
CA PHE A 47 0.43 12.16 0.80
C PHE A 47 1.35 13.08 1.61
N GLY A 48 0.93 13.44 2.82
CA GLY A 48 1.62 14.43 3.63
C GLY A 48 1.17 15.84 3.28
N GLU A 49 1.64 16.78 4.08
CA GLU A 49 1.37 18.21 3.94
C GLU A 49 2.67 18.96 3.75
N TRP A 50 2.59 20.21 3.30
CA TRP A 50 3.78 21.03 3.12
C TRP A 50 4.55 21.16 4.44
N GLY A 51 5.84 20.80 4.41
CA GLY A 51 6.71 20.77 5.60
C GLY A 51 6.68 19.46 6.41
N ASN A 52 5.77 18.52 6.11
CA ASN A 52 5.74 17.20 6.77
C ASN A 52 6.55 16.15 6.00
N VAL A 53 7.30 15.32 6.71
CA VAL A 53 8.08 14.17 6.18
C VAL A 53 7.57 12.81 6.66
N ALA A 54 6.55 12.79 7.53
CA ALA A 54 5.93 11.58 8.07
C ALA A 54 4.81 11.04 7.17
N PHE A 55 5.14 10.77 5.91
CA PHE A 55 4.23 10.19 4.92
C PHE A 55 4.76 8.85 4.39
N VAL A 56 3.88 8.08 3.74
CA VAL A 56 4.27 6.80 3.16
C VAL A 56 5.24 7.05 2.00
N ARG A 57 6.44 6.48 2.09
CA ARG A 57 7.42 6.58 1.02
C ARG A 57 6.83 6.04 -0.29
N HIS A 58 6.96 6.80 -1.37
CA HIS A 58 6.32 6.50 -2.65
C HIS A 58 6.67 5.11 -3.23
N GLN A 59 7.83 4.54 -2.86
CA GLN A 59 8.24 3.20 -3.27
C GLN A 59 7.25 2.12 -2.80
N PHE A 60 6.67 2.24 -1.60
CA PHE A 60 5.67 1.29 -1.11
C PHE A 60 4.37 1.36 -1.91
N ALA A 61 3.88 2.58 -2.15
CA ALA A 61 2.70 2.79 -2.96
C ALA A 61 2.89 2.27 -4.39
N LYS A 62 4.07 2.52 -4.99
CA LYS A 62 4.41 2.06 -6.34
C LYS A 62 4.33 0.53 -6.45
N VAL A 63 4.98 -0.18 -5.53
CA VAL A 63 5.04 -1.65 -5.56
C VAL A 63 3.66 -2.28 -5.33
N LEU A 64 2.84 -1.70 -4.45
CA LEU A 64 1.45 -2.12 -4.27
C LEU A 64 0.61 -1.88 -5.54
N CYS A 65 0.73 -0.70 -6.17
CA CYS A 65 0.02 -0.40 -7.40
C CYS A 65 0.45 -1.32 -8.56
N ASP A 66 1.75 -1.62 -8.68
CA ASP A 66 2.24 -2.57 -9.69
C ASP A 66 1.67 -3.97 -9.45
N TYR A 67 1.56 -4.37 -8.19
CA TYR A 67 0.93 -5.63 -7.81
C TYR A 67 -0.54 -5.67 -8.26
N ILE A 68 -1.32 -4.63 -7.95
CA ILE A 68 -2.72 -4.52 -8.36
C ILE A 68 -2.86 -4.56 -9.90
N LYS A 69 -1.99 -3.83 -10.61
CA LYS A 69 -1.95 -3.85 -12.09
C LYS A 69 -1.66 -5.25 -12.64
N SER A 70 -0.75 -5.99 -12.00
CA SER A 70 -0.44 -7.38 -12.41
C SER A 70 -1.63 -8.33 -12.27
N LYS A 71 -2.63 -7.96 -11.47
CA LYS A 71 -3.89 -8.69 -11.28
C LYS A 71 -5.02 -8.18 -12.20
N GLY A 72 -4.73 -7.27 -13.13
CA GLY A 72 -5.70 -6.70 -14.05
C GLY A 72 -6.48 -5.50 -13.50
N GLY A 73 -6.07 -4.96 -12.34
CA GLY A 73 -6.68 -3.77 -11.76
C GLY A 73 -6.13 -2.46 -12.31
N MET A 74 -6.91 -1.39 -12.16
CA MET A 74 -6.57 -0.02 -12.55
C MET A 74 -6.43 0.85 -11.30
N PRO A 75 -5.28 0.80 -10.60
CA PRO A 75 -5.12 1.51 -9.35
C PRO A 75 -4.94 3.01 -9.56
N PHE A 76 -5.54 3.80 -8.67
CA PHE A 76 -5.30 5.23 -8.53
C PHE A 76 -5.04 5.56 -7.06
N LEU A 77 -4.19 6.54 -6.82
CA LEU A 77 -3.89 6.98 -5.46
C LEU A 77 -4.93 8.00 -5.02
N THR A 78 -5.43 7.85 -3.80
CA THR A 78 -6.35 8.80 -3.18
C THR A 78 -5.88 9.09 -1.77
N ASP A 79 -6.17 10.31 -1.30
CA ASP A 79 -5.84 10.77 0.04
C ASP A 79 -7.13 11.15 0.75
N CYS A 80 -7.13 11.04 2.07
CA CYS A 80 -8.21 11.49 2.92
C CYS A 80 -7.74 12.53 3.94
N ASN A 81 -6.64 13.22 3.69
CA ASN A 81 -6.32 14.42 4.46
C ASN A 81 -7.50 15.37 4.38
N THR A 82 -8.01 15.77 5.54
CA THR A 82 -8.95 16.88 5.63
C THR A 82 -8.15 18.13 5.27
N LEU A 83 -8.38 18.68 4.08
CA LEU A 83 -8.00 20.05 3.81
C LEU A 83 -8.84 20.91 4.76
N TYR A 84 -8.31 21.22 5.93
CA TYR A 84 -8.89 22.26 6.77
C TYR A 84 -8.72 23.57 5.99
N PRO A 85 -9.81 24.21 5.51
CA PRO A 85 -9.72 25.64 5.32
C PRO A 85 -9.46 26.21 6.72
N GLY A 86 -8.41 27.00 6.89
CA GLY A 86 -8.22 27.74 8.15
C GLY A 86 -9.49 28.46 8.58
#